data_AF-A0A0E0C5R5-F1
#
_entry.id   AF-A0A0E0C5R5-F1
#
_cell.length_a   1.000
_cell.length_b   1.000
_cell.length_c   1.000
_cell.angle_alpha   90.00
_cell.angle_beta   90.00
_cell.angle_gamma   90.00
#
_symmetry.space_group_name_H-M   'P 1'
#
loop_
_entity.id
_entity.type
_entity.pdbx_description
1 polymer ?
#
loop_
_entity_poly.entity_id
_entity_poly.type
_entity_poly.pdbx_seq_one_letter_code
_entity_poly.pdbx_strand_id
1 'polypeptide(L)'
;MFLGFCGSENLGREEERMPLSSLLLLLLAPSDGSSNSTANLNQSHNKTGRTLEMTPKVLFQLKLHALFHWSSFGFLMPVGIILARMSSKSKSGRSIRVLFYCHVISQIAAILLATGGAALSLMNFENSFSNSHQRVGLALYGFMWLQPLIGFFRPERGVKVRSLWYFLHWLLGITICATGITNVYIGLHTYHERTTKSVKLWTGLLTFELSLLLFFYLLIDRWSYMMKQGNAPIEQLRPTDNRKTYPTTLRKELGMVQE
;
A
#
# COMPACT_ATOMS: atom_id res chain seq x y z
N MET A 1 -31.41 17.87 7.08
CA MET A 1 -31.79 18.48 8.36
C MET A 1 -30.95 17.76 9.41
N PHE A 2 -29.87 18.28 9.98
CA PHE A 2 -29.59 19.61 10.53
C PHE A 2 -28.23 20.18 10.09
N LEU A 3 -28.19 21.50 9.95
CA LEU A 3 -26.98 22.33 9.95
C LEU A 3 -26.58 22.61 11.41
N GLY A 4 -25.28 22.73 11.65
CA GLY A 4 -24.71 23.23 12.90
C GLY A 4 -23.32 23.79 12.65
N PHE A 5 -23.25 25.10 12.46
CA PHE A 5 -22.02 25.91 12.47
C PHE A 5 -21.56 26.09 13.93
N CYS A 6 -20.27 25.95 14.22
CA CYS A 6 -19.61 26.75 15.25
C CYS A 6 -18.07 26.73 15.08
N GLY A 7 -17.50 27.92 14.94
CA GLY A 7 -16.42 28.39 15.80
C GLY A 7 -15.02 27.78 15.67
N SER A 8 -14.11 28.59 15.12
CA SER A 8 -12.65 28.49 15.20
C SER A 8 -12.11 28.29 16.62
N GLU A 9 -11.19 27.33 16.81
CA GLU A 9 -10.05 27.49 17.74
C GLU A 9 -8.78 26.86 17.15
N ASN A 10 -7.75 27.69 17.03
CA ASN A 10 -6.37 27.30 16.79
C ASN A 10 -5.86 26.51 18.00
N LEU A 11 -5.46 25.25 17.78
CA LEU A 11 -4.54 24.55 18.67
C LEU A 11 -3.44 23.95 17.81
N GLY A 12 -2.28 24.61 17.88
CA GLY A 12 -1.02 24.12 17.34
C GLY A 12 -0.77 22.72 17.87
N ARG A 13 -0.63 21.76 16.96
CA ARG A 13 -0.09 20.45 17.24
C ARG A 13 1.20 20.33 16.44
N GLU A 14 2.30 20.63 17.11
CA GLU A 14 3.60 20.05 16.83
C GLU A 14 3.41 18.53 16.83
N GLU A 15 3.24 17.93 15.65
CA GLU A 15 3.25 16.48 15.48
C GLU A 15 4.66 16.09 15.04
N GLU A 16 5.38 15.59 16.02
CA GLU A 16 6.70 14.98 15.96
C GLU A 16 6.78 14.00 14.77
N ARG A 17 7.59 14.35 13.76
CA ARG A 17 7.82 13.49 12.61
C ARG A 17 8.78 12.37 12.99
N MET A 18 8.25 11.19 13.31
CA MET A 18 9.06 9.97 13.25
C MET A 18 9.31 9.59 11.78
N PRO A 19 10.57 9.38 11.35
CA PRO A 19 10.87 8.88 10.02
C PRO A 19 10.53 7.37 9.94
N LEU A 20 9.36 7.05 9.40
CA LEU A 20 8.94 5.69 9.04
C LEU A 20 9.72 5.16 7.83
N SER A 21 11.03 4.88 8.01
CA SER A 21 11.91 4.47 6.90
C SER A 21 12.55 3.09 7.04
N SER A 22 12.25 2.27 8.05
CA SER A 22 13.06 1.03 8.22
C SER A 22 12.32 -0.23 8.68
N LEU A 23 10.99 -0.28 8.61
CA LEU A 23 10.25 -1.45 9.11
C LEU A 23 9.46 -2.20 8.02
N LEU A 24 10.05 -2.39 6.83
CA LEU A 24 9.46 -3.20 5.75
C LEU A 24 10.34 -4.37 5.30
N LEU A 25 11.43 -4.69 6.01
CA LEU A 25 12.37 -5.74 5.60
C LEU A 25 12.39 -6.99 6.49
N LEU A 26 11.48 -7.11 7.46
CA LEU A 26 11.49 -8.22 8.44
C LEU A 26 10.45 -9.32 8.20
N LEU A 27 9.71 -9.31 7.08
CA LEU A 27 8.70 -10.32 6.77
C LEU A 27 9.12 -11.33 5.68
N LEU A 28 10.39 -11.35 5.25
CA LEU A 28 10.89 -12.23 4.19
C LEU A 28 12.00 -13.19 4.64
N ALA A 29 11.99 -13.66 5.90
CA ALA A 29 12.87 -14.77 6.28
C ALA A 29 12.27 -16.11 5.80
N PRO A 30 12.93 -16.87 4.91
CA PRO A 30 12.59 -18.26 4.66
C PRO A 30 12.97 -19.08 5.90
N SER A 31 12.05 -19.88 6.42
CA SER A 31 12.37 -20.87 7.44
C SER A 31 13.01 -22.08 6.76
N ASP A 32 14.33 -22.14 6.71
CA ASP A 32 15.08 -23.32 6.29
C ASP A 32 15.03 -24.39 7.38
N GLY A 33 14.00 -25.24 7.31
CA GLY A 33 13.90 -26.46 8.09
C GLY A 33 14.66 -27.60 7.41
N SER A 34 15.96 -27.69 7.65
CA SER A 34 16.77 -28.87 7.33
C SER A 34 16.31 -30.07 8.16
N SER A 35 15.92 -31.16 7.50
CA SER A 35 15.86 -32.48 8.12
C SER A 35 16.40 -33.53 7.14
N ASN A 36 17.62 -33.98 7.44
CA ASN A 36 18.23 -35.15 6.82
C ASN A 36 17.47 -36.40 7.28
N SER A 37 16.97 -37.19 6.34
CA SER A 37 16.63 -38.60 6.56
C SER A 37 16.79 -39.35 5.24
N THR A 38 17.96 -39.97 5.11
CA THR A 38 18.25 -41.05 4.17
C THR A 38 17.40 -42.27 4.53
N ALA A 39 16.40 -42.56 3.69
CA ALA A 39 15.75 -43.87 3.66
C ALA A 39 15.56 -44.29 2.20
N ASN A 40 16.44 -45.20 1.78
CA ASN A 40 16.44 -45.85 0.49
C ASN A 40 15.34 -46.92 0.51
N LEU A 41 14.25 -46.69 -0.24
CA LEU A 41 13.30 -47.75 -0.57
C LEU A 41 12.90 -47.62 -2.03
N ASN A 42 13.43 -48.56 -2.81
CA ASN A 42 13.00 -48.90 -4.15
C ASN A 42 11.49 -49.18 -4.14
N GLN A 43 10.69 -48.26 -4.67
CA GLN A 43 9.34 -48.55 -5.10
C GLN A 43 9.17 -48.08 -6.54
N SER A 44 9.22 -49.07 -7.43
CA SER A 44 8.68 -49.02 -8.78
C SER A 44 7.27 -48.41 -8.71
N HIS A 45 7.17 -47.13 -9.06
CA HIS A 45 5.91 -46.46 -9.29
C HIS A 45 5.94 -45.99 -10.74
N ASN A 46 5.40 -46.83 -11.61
CA ASN A 46 4.76 -46.38 -12.84
C ASN A 46 3.65 -45.38 -12.47
N LYS A 47 4.05 -44.15 -12.19
CA LYS A 47 3.14 -43.01 -12.13
C LYS A 47 3.33 -42.31 -13.46
N THR A 48 2.55 -42.76 -14.44
CA THR A 48 2.23 -42.00 -15.65
C THR A 48 1.95 -40.56 -15.21
N GLY A 49 2.96 -39.70 -15.34
CA GLY A 49 2.80 -38.27 -15.22
C GLY A 49 1.84 -37.87 -16.32
N ARG A 50 0.57 -37.66 -15.95
CA ARG A 50 -0.35 -36.94 -16.82
C ARG A 50 0.20 -35.52 -16.90
N THR A 51 1.05 -35.27 -17.88
CA THR A 51 1.24 -33.93 -18.42
C THR A 51 -0.14 -33.52 -18.90
N LEU A 52 -0.86 -32.80 -18.04
CA LEU A 52 -2.22 -32.38 -18.30
C LEU A 52 -2.16 -31.46 -19.51
N GLU A 53 -2.49 -32.01 -20.68
CA GLU A 53 -2.68 -31.27 -21.93
C GLU A 53 -3.50 -30.02 -21.60
N MET A 54 -2.84 -28.86 -21.60
CA MET A 54 -3.50 -27.59 -21.31
C MET A 54 -4.45 -27.28 -22.45
N THR A 55 -5.72 -27.66 -22.29
CA THR A 55 -6.74 -27.33 -23.28
C THR A 55 -6.78 -25.80 -23.49
N PRO A 56 -7.08 -25.32 -24.71
CA PRO A 56 -7.19 -23.88 -24.98
C PRO A 56 -8.13 -23.15 -24.01
N LYS A 57 -9.17 -23.84 -23.54
CA LYS A 57 -10.12 -23.33 -22.52
C LYS A 57 -9.44 -23.08 -21.17
N VAL A 58 -8.67 -24.04 -20.65
CA VAL A 58 -7.95 -23.87 -19.36
C VAL A 58 -6.92 -22.75 -19.47
N LEU A 59 -6.20 -22.67 -20.58
CA LEU A 59 -5.24 -21.59 -20.82
C LEU A 59 -5.92 -20.22 -20.85
N PHE A 60 -7.09 -20.10 -21.48
CA PHE A 60 -7.86 -18.86 -21.50
C PHE A 60 -8.31 -18.47 -20.09
N GLN A 61 -8.83 -19.42 -19.30
CA GLN A 61 -9.22 -19.15 -17.91
C GLN A 61 -8.03 -18.71 -17.05
N LEU A 62 -6.85 -19.29 -17.26
CA LEU A 62 -5.63 -18.91 -16.56
C LEU A 62 -5.20 -17.47 -16.87
N LYS A 63 -5.33 -17.07 -18.15
CA LYS A 63 -5.10 -15.67 -18.55
C LYS A 63 -6.11 -14.70 -17.93
N LEU A 64 -7.39 -15.07 -17.90
CA LEU A 64 -8.43 -14.24 -17.26
C LEU A 64 -8.21 -14.12 -15.75
N HIS A 65 -7.87 -15.22 -15.08
CA HIS A 65 -7.51 -15.22 -13.67
C HIS A 65 -6.34 -14.25 -13.39
N ALA A 66 -5.26 -14.35 -14.19
CA ALA A 66 -4.12 -13.46 -14.07
C ALA A 66 -4.51 -11.99 -14.33
N LEU A 67 -5.32 -11.72 -15.36
CA LEU A 67 -5.79 -10.38 -15.67
C LEU A 67 -6.64 -9.78 -14.55
N PHE A 68 -7.56 -10.55 -13.98
CA PHE A 68 -8.42 -10.09 -12.88
C PHE A 68 -7.59 -9.74 -11.63
N HIS A 69 -6.61 -10.56 -11.29
CA HIS A 69 -5.74 -10.28 -10.15
C HIS A 69 -4.75 -9.15 -10.40
N TRP A 70 -4.25 -8.97 -11.62
CA TRP A 70 -3.50 -7.78 -12.01
C TRP A 70 -4.37 -6.53 -11.83
N SER A 71 -5.53 -6.47 -12.49
CA SER A 71 -6.40 -5.30 -12.43
C SER A 71 -6.84 -4.97 -11.01
N SER A 72 -7.06 -5.98 -10.16
CA SER A 72 -7.36 -5.79 -8.74
C SER A 72 -6.14 -5.34 -7.92
N PHE A 73 -5.18 -6.25 -7.68
CA PHE A 73 -4.09 -6.05 -6.73
C PHE A 73 -2.95 -5.21 -7.29
N GLY A 74 -2.68 -5.34 -8.59
CA GLY A 74 -1.63 -4.58 -9.28
C GLY A 74 -2.02 -3.13 -9.54
N PHE A 75 -3.30 -2.86 -9.82
CA PHE A 75 -3.76 -1.53 -10.25
C PHE A 75 -4.76 -0.87 -9.30
N LEU A 76 -5.98 -1.39 -9.17
CA LEU A 76 -7.08 -0.70 -8.49
C LEU A 76 -6.87 -0.53 -6.98
N MET A 77 -6.25 -1.51 -6.31
CA MET A 77 -5.94 -1.39 -4.88
C MET A 77 -4.87 -0.31 -4.59
N PRO A 78 -3.72 -0.27 -5.29
CA PRO A 78 -2.78 0.84 -5.18
C PRO A 78 -3.41 2.20 -5.50
N VAL A 79 -4.23 2.28 -6.55
CA VAL A 79 -4.97 3.52 -6.89
C VAL A 79 -5.89 3.93 -5.73
N GLY A 80 -6.61 2.99 -5.13
CA GLY A 80 -7.42 3.24 -3.94
C GLY A 80 -6.60 3.80 -2.78
N ILE A 81 -5.41 3.25 -2.51
CA ILE A 81 -4.49 3.75 -1.47
C ILE A 81 -4.05 5.20 -1.77
N ILE A 82 -3.70 5.47 -3.03
CA ILE A 82 -3.30 6.81 -3.50
C ILE A 82 -4.47 7.81 -3.29
N LEU A 83 -5.69 7.45 -3.69
CA LEU A 83 -6.88 8.29 -3.53
C LEU A 83 -7.17 8.61 -2.05
N ALA A 84 -7.05 7.62 -1.16
CA ALA A 84 -7.19 7.82 0.28
C ALA A 84 -6.10 8.77 0.82
N ARG A 85 -4.86 8.63 0.34
CA ARG A 85 -3.76 9.52 0.73
C ARG A 85 -4.01 10.95 0.23
N MET A 86 -4.43 11.13 -1.01
CA MET A 86 -4.80 12.45 -1.55
C MET A 86 -5.94 13.08 -0.75
N SER A 87 -6.97 12.30 -0.38
CA SER A 87 -8.07 12.77 0.47
C SER A 87 -7.55 13.31 1.81
N SER A 88 -6.59 12.63 2.44
CA SER A 88 -5.99 13.08 3.70
C SER A 88 -5.17 14.38 3.62
N LYS A 89 -4.61 14.69 2.44
CA LYS A 89 -3.81 15.91 2.20
C LYS A 89 -4.64 17.09 1.67
N SER A 90 -5.88 16.84 1.23
CA SER A 90 -6.73 17.87 0.65
C SER A 90 -7.25 18.83 1.71
N LYS A 91 -7.20 20.14 1.42
CA LYS A 91 -7.75 21.20 2.29
C LYS A 91 -9.22 21.51 2.01
N SER A 92 -9.76 21.04 0.87
CA SER A 92 -11.13 21.32 0.45
C SER A 92 -12.08 20.21 0.88
N GLY A 93 -13.08 20.53 1.70
CA GLY A 93 -14.08 19.55 2.17
C GLY A 93 -14.81 18.81 1.04
N ARG A 94 -15.05 19.47 -0.10
CA ARG A 94 -15.64 18.85 -1.29
C ARG A 94 -14.69 17.82 -1.91
N SER A 95 -13.42 18.19 -2.07
CA SER A 95 -12.38 17.30 -2.61
C SER A 95 -12.14 16.08 -1.72
N ILE A 96 -12.08 16.27 -0.39
CA ILE A 96 -11.99 15.16 0.58
C ILE A 96 -13.09 14.14 0.35
N ARG A 97 -14.34 14.61 0.20
CA ARG A 97 -15.52 13.74 -0.01
C ARG A 97 -15.45 12.99 -1.35
N VAL A 98 -15.15 13.69 -2.43
CA VAL A 98 -15.04 13.07 -3.78
C VAL A 98 -13.95 12.01 -3.78
N LEU A 99 -12.75 12.33 -3.30
CA LEU A 99 -11.62 11.39 -3.24
C LEU A 99 -11.91 10.18 -2.35
N PHE A 100 -12.65 10.37 -1.25
CA PHE A 100 -13.10 9.27 -0.41
C PHE A 100 -14.08 8.34 -1.14
N TYR A 101 -15.05 8.88 -1.90
CA TYR A 101 -15.94 8.04 -2.71
C TYR A 101 -15.20 7.33 -3.84
N CYS A 102 -14.27 8.00 -4.52
CA CYS A 102 -13.43 7.37 -5.53
C CYS A 102 -12.61 6.22 -4.93
N HIS A 103 -12.05 6.40 -3.73
CA HIS A 103 -11.38 5.33 -3.00
C HIS A 103 -12.33 4.14 -2.79
N VAL A 104 -13.52 4.36 -2.21
CA VAL A 104 -14.48 3.27 -1.93
C VAL A 104 -14.89 2.54 -3.21
N ILE A 105 -15.25 3.28 -4.27
CA ILE A 105 -15.66 2.70 -5.56
C ILE A 105 -14.51 1.86 -6.16
N SER A 106 -13.28 2.39 -6.16
CA SER A 106 -12.10 1.66 -6.65
C SER A 106 -11.85 0.38 -5.86
N GLN A 107 -11.99 0.43 -4.53
CA GLN A 107 -11.79 -0.75 -3.67
C GLN A 107 -12.89 -1.80 -3.87
N ILE A 108 -14.14 -1.39 -4.06
CA ILE A 108 -15.23 -2.31 -4.39
C ILE A 108 -14.95 -3.00 -5.72
N ALA A 109 -14.57 -2.23 -6.76
CA ALA A 109 -14.22 -2.79 -8.06
C ALA A 109 -13.05 -3.78 -7.97
N ALA A 110 -12.01 -3.46 -7.19
CA ALA A 110 -10.89 -4.37 -6.95
C ALA A 110 -11.35 -5.69 -6.31
N ILE A 111 -12.14 -5.62 -5.23
CA ILE A 111 -12.67 -6.80 -4.53
C ILE A 111 -13.52 -7.67 -5.46
N LEU A 112 -14.37 -7.07 -6.29
CA LEU A 112 -15.18 -7.81 -7.27
C LEU A 112 -14.31 -8.55 -8.30
N LEU A 113 -13.28 -7.88 -8.84
CA LEU A 113 -12.34 -8.52 -9.77
C LEU A 113 -11.54 -9.64 -9.10
N ALA A 114 -11.00 -9.42 -7.89
CA ALA A 114 -10.30 -10.45 -7.14
C ALA A 114 -11.21 -11.64 -6.81
N THR A 115 -12.48 -11.39 -6.51
CA THR A 115 -13.50 -12.44 -6.29
C THR A 115 -13.76 -13.23 -7.56
N GLY A 116 -13.90 -12.57 -8.70
CA GLY A 116 -13.98 -13.23 -10.00
C GLY A 116 -12.75 -14.10 -10.28
N GLY A 117 -11.55 -13.59 -9.99
CA GLY A 117 -10.29 -14.33 -10.20
C GLY A 117 -10.18 -15.55 -9.30
N ALA A 118 -10.55 -15.41 -8.02
CA ALA A 118 -10.60 -16.51 -7.07
C ALA A 118 -11.66 -17.56 -7.47
N ALA A 119 -12.85 -17.14 -7.89
CA ALA A 119 -13.89 -18.05 -8.38
C ALA A 119 -13.43 -18.83 -9.62
N LEU A 120 -12.78 -18.16 -10.58
CA LEU A 120 -12.18 -18.83 -11.74
C LEU A 120 -11.18 -19.92 -11.32
N SER A 121 -10.34 -19.61 -10.33
CA SER A 121 -9.34 -20.54 -9.79
C SER A 121 -9.98 -21.75 -9.11
N LEU A 122 -10.96 -21.52 -8.23
CA LEU A 122 -11.64 -22.56 -7.48
C LEU A 122 -12.48 -23.49 -8.37
N MET A 123 -13.12 -22.95 -9.39
CA MET A 123 -14.04 -23.70 -10.25
C MET A 123 -13.35 -24.46 -11.39
N ASN A 124 -12.22 -23.96 -11.89
CA ASN A 124 -11.65 -24.45 -13.15
C ASN A 124 -10.25 -25.05 -13.04
N PHE A 125 -9.53 -24.86 -11.93
CA PHE A 125 -8.16 -25.36 -11.77
C PHE A 125 -8.08 -26.47 -10.72
N GLU A 126 -7.12 -27.38 -10.89
CA GLU A 126 -6.79 -28.35 -9.85
C GLU A 126 -6.12 -27.64 -8.67
N ASN A 127 -6.87 -27.51 -7.57
CA ASN A 127 -6.41 -26.86 -6.35
C ASN A 127 -5.82 -27.89 -5.39
N SER A 128 -4.60 -28.36 -5.68
CA SER A 128 -3.87 -29.25 -4.78
C SER A 128 -3.30 -28.55 -3.54
N PHE A 129 -3.31 -27.21 -3.51
CA PHE A 129 -2.77 -26.34 -2.44
C PHE A 129 -1.32 -26.65 -2.01
N SER A 130 -0.60 -27.44 -2.80
CA SER A 130 0.82 -27.74 -2.59
C SER A 130 1.71 -26.56 -3.01
N ASN A 131 1.17 -25.61 -3.77
CA ASN A 131 1.89 -24.42 -4.22
C ASN A 131 1.67 -23.25 -3.24
N SER A 132 2.74 -22.51 -2.93
CA SER A 132 2.71 -21.35 -2.06
C SER A 132 1.76 -20.25 -2.56
N HIS A 133 1.66 -20.04 -3.87
CA HIS A 133 0.73 -19.11 -4.52
C HIS A 133 -0.73 -19.38 -4.15
N GLN A 134 -1.15 -20.64 -4.17
CA GLN A 134 -2.54 -21.03 -3.88
C GLN A 134 -2.85 -20.83 -2.39
N ARG A 135 -1.93 -21.21 -1.50
CA ARG A 135 -2.09 -21.04 -0.05
C ARG A 135 -2.14 -19.57 0.35
N VAL A 136 -1.18 -18.78 -0.14
CA VAL A 136 -1.13 -17.33 0.12
C VAL A 136 -2.34 -16.64 -0.51
N GLY A 137 -2.72 -17.00 -1.74
CA GLY A 137 -3.89 -16.45 -2.41
C GLY A 137 -5.20 -16.70 -1.66
N LEU A 138 -5.39 -17.90 -1.11
CA LEU A 138 -6.58 -18.22 -0.32
C LEU A 138 -6.62 -17.42 1.00
N ALA A 139 -5.51 -17.34 1.72
CA ALA A 139 -5.42 -16.54 2.94
C ALA A 139 -5.65 -15.04 2.65
N LEU A 140 -5.03 -14.53 1.59
CA LEU A 140 -5.20 -13.16 1.12
C LEU A 140 -6.67 -12.83 0.82
N TYR A 141 -7.40 -13.76 0.19
CA TYR A 141 -8.82 -13.59 -0.11
C TYR A 141 -9.66 -13.39 1.17
N GLY A 142 -9.38 -14.15 2.23
CA GLY A 142 -10.04 -13.97 3.53
C GLY A 142 -9.76 -12.59 4.15
N PHE A 143 -8.49 -12.18 4.21
CA PHE A 143 -8.11 -10.86 4.75
C PHE A 143 -8.63 -9.70 3.90
N MET A 144 -8.71 -9.87 2.58
CA MET A 144 -9.27 -8.88 1.66
C MET A 144 -10.73 -8.53 2.02
N TRP A 145 -11.56 -9.53 2.33
CA TRP A 145 -12.95 -9.31 2.74
C TRP A 145 -13.10 -8.75 4.16
N LEU A 146 -12.13 -8.99 5.04
CA LEU A 146 -12.10 -8.34 6.35
C LEU A 146 -11.96 -6.82 6.24
N GLN A 147 -11.28 -6.34 5.20
CA GLN A 147 -10.99 -4.92 5.05
C GLN A 147 -12.23 -4.02 4.86
N PRO A 148 -13.19 -4.30 3.97
CA PRO A 148 -14.43 -3.53 3.88
C PRO A 148 -15.30 -3.68 5.14
N LEU A 149 -15.26 -4.81 5.84
CA LEU A 149 -15.97 -4.98 7.12
C LEU A 149 -15.43 -4.01 8.17
N ILE A 150 -14.11 -3.95 8.34
CA ILE A 150 -13.46 -2.94 9.20
C ILE A 150 -13.80 -1.53 8.72
N GLY A 151 -13.80 -1.30 7.40
CA GLY A 151 -14.20 -0.05 6.76
C GLY A 151 -15.62 0.40 7.13
N PHE A 152 -16.56 -0.54 7.23
CA PHE A 152 -17.96 -0.29 7.56
C PHE A 152 -18.13 0.14 9.02
N PHE A 153 -17.39 -0.47 9.95
CA PHE A 153 -17.38 -0.11 11.38
C PHE A 153 -16.52 1.12 11.71
N ARG A 154 -16.41 2.07 10.77
CA ARG A 154 -15.63 3.30 10.93
C ARG A 154 -16.18 4.17 12.08
N PRO A 155 -15.39 4.43 13.14
CA PRO A 155 -15.83 5.27 14.25
C PRO A 155 -16.02 6.74 13.86
N GLU A 156 -16.84 7.47 14.62
CA GLU A 156 -17.04 8.92 14.44
C GLU A 156 -15.76 9.74 14.67
N ARG A 157 -15.72 10.99 14.22
CA ARG A 157 -14.57 11.87 14.43
C ARG A 157 -14.49 12.31 15.90
N GLY A 158 -13.28 12.43 16.45
CA GLY A 158 -13.04 12.96 17.80
C GLY A 158 -12.83 11.89 18.88
N VAL A 159 -13.14 10.62 18.64
CA VAL A 159 -12.92 9.53 19.60
C VAL A 159 -11.53 8.89 19.45
N LYS A 160 -10.89 8.53 20.57
CA LYS A 160 -9.55 7.90 20.58
C LYS A 160 -9.50 6.61 19.75
N VAL A 161 -10.57 5.81 19.77
CA VAL A 161 -10.68 4.56 19.01
C VAL A 161 -10.56 4.77 17.49
N ARG A 162 -10.88 5.97 16.98
CA ARG A 162 -10.72 6.29 15.55
C ARG A 162 -9.26 6.24 15.10
N SER A 163 -8.33 6.65 15.94
CA SER A 163 -6.90 6.61 15.61
C SER A 163 -6.41 5.17 15.49
N LEU A 164 -6.79 4.32 16.45
CA LEU A 164 -6.49 2.87 16.41
C LEU A 164 -7.14 2.21 15.18
N TRP A 165 -8.41 2.47 14.93
CA TRP A 165 -9.11 1.99 13.73
C TRP A 165 -8.38 2.40 12.45
N TYR A 166 -7.98 3.68 12.34
CA TYR A 166 -7.29 4.19 11.17
C TYR A 166 -5.94 3.48 10.96
N PHE A 167 -5.16 3.33 12.03
CA PHE A 167 -3.88 2.63 11.97
C PHE A 167 -4.05 1.16 11.54
N LEU A 168 -4.97 0.42 12.16
CA LEU A 168 -5.22 -0.98 11.83
C LEU A 168 -5.75 -1.15 10.40
N HIS A 169 -6.74 -0.34 10.00
CA HIS A 169 -7.30 -0.34 8.65
C HIS A 169 -6.22 -0.02 7.60
N TRP A 170 -5.40 1.01 7.87
CA TRP A 170 -4.31 1.40 6.99
C TRP A 170 -3.24 0.29 6.88
N LEU A 171 -2.76 -0.22 8.01
CA LEU A 171 -1.71 -1.25 8.04
C LEU A 171 -2.17 -2.52 7.32
N LEU A 172 -3.36 -3.02 7.66
CA LEU A 172 -3.93 -4.20 7.00
C LEU A 172 -4.11 -3.97 5.50
N GLY A 173 -4.51 -2.76 5.09
CA GLY A 173 -4.72 -2.42 3.67
C GLY A 173 -3.43 -2.45 2.88
N ILE A 174 -2.35 -1.89 3.43
CA ILE A 174 -1.01 -1.96 2.82
C ILE A 174 -0.51 -3.39 2.76
N THR A 175 -0.67 -4.17 3.84
CA THR A 175 -0.26 -5.59 3.88
C THR A 175 -1.00 -6.43 2.82
N ILE A 176 -2.32 -6.26 2.69
CA ILE A 176 -3.12 -6.94 1.65
C ILE A 176 -2.63 -6.54 0.26
N CYS A 177 -2.42 -5.25 0.02
CA CYS A 177 -1.96 -4.77 -1.28
C CYS A 177 -0.58 -5.32 -1.65
N ALA A 178 0.39 -5.23 -0.73
CA ALA A 178 1.74 -5.74 -0.93
C ALA A 178 1.75 -7.26 -1.16
N THR A 179 1.05 -8.01 -0.31
CA THR A 179 0.93 -9.48 -0.43
C THR A 179 0.26 -9.87 -1.75
N GLY A 180 -0.78 -9.12 -2.17
CA GLY A 180 -1.46 -9.34 -3.44
C GLY A 180 -0.55 -9.13 -4.65
N ILE A 181 0.23 -8.05 -4.66
CA ILE A 181 1.22 -7.78 -5.71
C ILE A 181 2.26 -8.92 -5.76
N THR A 182 2.84 -9.29 -4.61
CA THR A 182 3.77 -10.43 -4.52
C THR A 182 3.13 -11.71 -5.06
N ASN A 183 1.87 -11.96 -4.71
CA ASN A 183 1.17 -13.15 -5.17
C ASN A 183 0.94 -13.14 -6.69
N VAL A 184 0.72 -11.97 -7.32
CA VAL A 184 0.65 -11.83 -8.79
C VAL A 184 1.99 -12.18 -9.43
N TYR A 185 3.12 -11.72 -8.89
CA TYR A 185 4.45 -12.08 -9.39
C TYR A 185 4.73 -13.58 -9.26
N ILE A 186 4.41 -14.20 -8.12
CA ILE A 186 4.54 -15.65 -7.94
C ILE A 186 3.64 -16.40 -8.93
N GLY A 187 2.42 -15.88 -9.19
CA GLY A 187 1.50 -16.43 -10.18
C GLY A 187 2.06 -16.38 -11.61
N LEU A 188 2.66 -15.25 -12.01
CA LEU A 188 3.34 -15.11 -13.31
C LEU A 188 4.52 -16.08 -13.44
N HIS A 189 5.32 -16.24 -12.38
CA HIS A 189 6.40 -17.22 -12.35
C HIS A 189 5.89 -18.65 -12.52
N THR A 190 4.86 -19.02 -11.74
CA THR A 190 4.22 -20.34 -11.82
C THR A 190 3.62 -20.58 -13.20
N TYR A 191 3.02 -19.56 -13.83
CA TYR A 191 2.53 -19.64 -15.20
C TYR A 191 3.66 -19.94 -16.20
N HIS A 192 4.81 -19.27 -16.06
CA HIS A 192 5.97 -19.51 -16.91
C HIS A 192 6.47 -20.95 -16.79
N GLU A 193 6.65 -21.45 -15.58
CA GLU A 193 7.11 -22.82 -15.33
C GLU A 193 6.15 -23.87 -15.92
N ARG A 194 4.84 -23.64 -15.81
CA ARG A 194 3.81 -24.59 -16.26
C ARG A 194 3.53 -24.55 -17.76
N THR A 195 3.67 -23.40 -18.40
CA THR A 195 3.31 -23.20 -19.82
C THR A 195 4.51 -23.07 -20.74
N THR A 196 5.72 -22.91 -20.18
CA THR A 196 6.97 -22.53 -20.86
C THR A 196 6.87 -21.25 -21.69
N LYS A 197 5.78 -20.47 -21.57
CA LYS A 197 5.57 -19.22 -22.32
C LYS A 197 6.28 -18.08 -21.62
N SER A 198 6.90 -17.19 -22.41
CA SER A 198 7.57 -16.01 -21.86
C SER A 198 6.60 -15.08 -21.14
N VAL A 199 6.91 -14.75 -19.89
CA VAL A 199 6.18 -13.76 -19.07
C VAL A 199 6.96 -12.46 -18.89
N LYS A 200 8.13 -12.32 -19.52
CA LYS A 200 9.04 -11.18 -19.32
C LYS A 200 8.37 -9.84 -19.63
N LEU A 201 7.64 -9.77 -20.75
CA LEU A 201 6.92 -8.55 -21.16
C LEU A 201 5.85 -8.15 -20.14
N TRP A 202 5.01 -9.11 -19.72
CA TRP A 202 3.96 -8.90 -18.72
C TRP A 202 4.54 -8.49 -17.37
N THR A 203 5.62 -9.14 -16.95
CA THR A 203 6.33 -8.80 -15.71
C THR A 203 6.92 -7.38 -15.79
N GLY A 204 7.52 -7.01 -16.92
CA GLY A 204 8.06 -5.67 -17.14
C GLY A 204 6.99 -4.58 -17.12
N LEU A 205 5.85 -4.82 -17.76
CA LEU A 205 4.70 -3.91 -17.74
C LEU A 205 4.14 -3.73 -16.33
N LEU A 206 3.95 -4.81 -15.57
CA LEU A 206 3.49 -4.75 -14.19
C LEU A 206 4.47 -3.95 -13.31
N THR A 207 5.77 -4.22 -13.43
CA THR A 207 6.80 -3.50 -12.67
C THR A 207 6.85 -2.02 -13.03
N PHE A 208 6.74 -1.69 -14.31
CA PHE A 208 6.70 -0.30 -14.76
C PHE A 208 5.46 0.42 -14.22
N GLU A 209 4.29 -0.19 -14.32
CA GLU A 209 3.03 0.32 -13.75
C GLU A 209 3.15 0.59 -12.24
N LEU A 210 3.63 -0.39 -11.47
CA LEU A 210 3.82 -0.25 -10.02
C LEU A 210 4.85 0.83 -9.67
N SER A 211 5.89 0.98 -10.48
CA SER A 211 6.89 2.05 -10.31
C SER A 211 6.28 3.43 -10.54
N LEU A 212 5.40 3.58 -11.54
CA LEU A 212 4.65 4.81 -11.75
C LEU A 212 3.70 5.11 -10.58
N LEU A 213 2.94 4.12 -10.10
CA LEU A 213 2.05 4.28 -8.96
C LEU A 213 2.81 4.66 -7.69
N LEU A 214 3.96 4.03 -7.43
CA LEU A 214 4.85 4.37 -6.32
C LEU A 214 5.40 5.79 -6.47
N PHE A 215 5.82 6.19 -7.68
CA PHE A 215 6.27 7.55 -7.95
C PHE A 215 5.17 8.57 -7.64
N PHE A 216 3.93 8.35 -8.10
CA PHE A 216 2.80 9.23 -7.78
C PHE A 216 2.51 9.28 -6.28
N TYR A 217 2.57 8.13 -5.59
CA TYR A 217 2.40 8.06 -4.14
C TYR A 217 3.41 8.95 -3.40
N LEU A 218 4.70 8.85 -3.78
CA LEU A 218 5.77 9.67 -3.20
C LEU A 218 5.62 11.15 -3.59
N LEU A 219 5.20 11.44 -4.82
CA LEU A 219 4.96 12.79 -5.30
C LEU A 219 3.89 13.48 -4.47
N ILE A 220 2.79 12.80 -4.13
CA ILE A 220 1.72 13.34 -3.27
C ILE A 220 2.25 13.73 -1.89
N ASP A 221 3.15 12.92 -1.31
CA ASP A 221 3.71 13.21 -0.01
C ASP A 221 4.61 14.45 -0.03
N ARG A 222 5.47 14.53 -1.06
CA ARG A 222 6.45 15.62 -1.23
C ARG A 222 5.90 16.87 -1.89
N TRP A 223 4.75 16.83 -2.54
CA TRP A 223 4.14 17.95 -3.27
C TRP A 223 4.06 19.22 -2.40
N SER A 224 3.56 19.05 -1.18
CA SER A 224 3.42 20.17 -0.23
C SER A 224 4.76 20.79 0.19
N TYR A 225 5.84 20.01 0.20
CA TYR A 225 7.19 20.49 0.49
C TYR A 225 7.77 21.23 -0.72
N MET A 226 7.65 20.67 -1.93
CA MET A 226 8.14 21.29 -3.16
C MET A 226 7.49 22.65 -3.41
N MET A 227 6.17 22.77 -3.23
CA MET A 227 5.46 24.04 -3.39
C MET A 227 5.87 25.09 -2.34
N LYS A 228 6.24 24.65 -1.13
CA LYS A 228 6.72 25.57 -0.09
C LYS A 228 8.11 26.14 -0.41
N GLN A 229 8.98 25.35 -1.04
CA GLN A 229 10.31 25.80 -1.47
C GLN A 229 10.21 26.86 -2.58
N GLY A 230 9.31 26.65 -3.56
CA GLY A 230 9.11 27.62 -4.65
C GLY A 230 8.47 28.94 -4.21
N ASN A 231 7.75 28.94 -3.09
CA ASN A 231 7.04 30.11 -2.55
C ASN A 231 7.75 30.75 -1.33
N ALA A 232 8.99 30.37 -1.04
CA ALA A 232 9.75 30.96 0.07
C ALA A 232 10.03 32.45 -0.21
N PRO A 233 9.62 33.38 0.67
CA PRO A 233 9.88 34.81 0.47
C PRO A 233 11.38 35.11 0.40
N ILE A 234 11.80 35.94 -0.54
CA ILE A 234 13.20 36.38 -0.73
C ILE A 234 13.82 36.98 0.55
N GLU A 235 12.99 37.44 1.50
CA GLU A 235 13.44 37.96 2.80
C GLU A 235 14.25 36.94 3.63
N GLN A 236 14.02 35.63 3.48
CA GLN A 236 14.81 34.59 4.17
C GLN A 236 16.19 34.35 3.56
N LEU A 237 16.49 34.92 2.38
CA LEU A 237 17.80 34.83 1.72
C LEU A 237 18.71 36.03 2.03
N ARG A 238 18.20 37.06 2.74
CA ARG A 238 19.04 38.17 3.18
C ARG A 238 19.75 37.74 4.47
N PRO A 239 21.10 37.76 4.53
CA PRO A 239 21.80 37.56 5.78
C PRO A 239 21.27 38.60 6.77
N THR A 240 20.68 38.14 7.86
CA THR A 240 20.29 39.03 8.95
C THR A 240 21.58 39.64 9.47
N ASP A 241 21.82 40.92 9.15
CA ASP A 241 22.88 41.70 9.80
C ASP A 241 22.54 41.75 11.28
N ASN A 242 23.17 40.88 12.05
CA ASN A 242 23.00 40.75 13.48
C ASN A 242 23.72 41.91 14.19
N ARG A 243 23.34 43.15 13.91
CA ARG A 243 23.63 44.26 14.82
C ARG A 243 22.68 44.13 16.01
N LYS A 244 23.07 43.29 16.97
CA LYS A 244 22.49 43.26 18.32
C LYS A 244 22.51 44.67 18.88
N THR A 245 21.36 45.34 18.84
CA THR A 245 21.17 46.59 19.59
C THR A 245 20.92 46.17 21.03
N TYR A 246 21.94 46.30 21.88
CA TYR A 246 21.81 45.99 23.31
C TYR A 246 20.78 46.93 23.96
N PRO A 247 19.97 46.43 24.90
CA PRO A 247 19.03 47.28 25.62
C PRO A 247 19.78 48.37 26.39
N THR A 248 19.24 49.58 26.35
CA THR A 248 19.80 50.82 26.93
C THR A 248 20.13 50.74 28.42
N THR A 249 19.64 49.72 29.11
CA THR A 249 19.93 49.40 30.51
C THR A 249 21.37 48.90 30.72
N LEU A 250 21.96 48.15 29.77
CA LEU A 250 23.34 47.65 29.90
C LEU A 250 24.40 48.76 29.81
N ARG A 251 24.08 49.86 29.11
CA ARG A 251 24.98 51.03 28.99
C ARG A 251 25.10 51.81 30.30
N LYS A 252 24.07 51.82 31.15
CA LYS A 252 24.13 52.50 32.46
C LYS A 252 24.94 51.71 33.48
N GLU A 253 24.81 50.39 33.50
CA GLU A 253 25.57 49.51 34.39
C GLU A 253 27.08 49.55 34.09
N LEU A 254 27.48 49.56 32.81
CA LEU A 254 28.89 49.65 32.43
C LEU A 254 29.53 51.04 32.65
N GLY A 255 28.72 52.08 32.89
CA GLY A 255 29.23 53.42 33.20
C GLY A 255 29.51 53.65 34.69
N MET A 256 28.94 52.84 35.58
CA MET A 256 29.13 52.99 37.03
C MET A 256 30.23 52.08 37.60
N VAL A 257 30.82 51.21 36.78
CA VAL A 257 31.89 50.28 37.19
C VAL A 257 33.29 50.89 36.94
N GLN A 258 33.35 52.12 36.43
CA GLN A 258 34.62 52.79 36.09
C GLN A 258 34.77 54.20 36.71
N GLU A 259 34.24 54.39 37.92
CA GLU A 259 34.70 55.45 38.84
C GLU A 259 35.29 54.82 40.12
#